data_AF-A0A2D4NSN0-F1
#
_entry.id   AF-A0A2D4NSN0-F1
#
_cell.length_a   1.000
_cell.length_b   1.000
_cell.length_c   1.000
_cell.angle_alpha   90.00
_cell.angle_beta   90.00
_cell.angle_gamma   90.00
#
_symmetry.space_group_name_H-M   'P 1'
#
loop_
_entity.id
_entity.type
_entity.pdbx_description
1 polymer ?
#
loop_
_entity_poly.entity_id
_entity_poly.type
_entity_poly.pdbx_seq_one_letter_code
_entity_poly.pdbx_strand_id
1 'polypeptide(L)'
;MALYLRLHQGSTLSTWSLGNGTPVVNSLNGDYFVYYAHGLHARPWHFWIELKGSDKSTKGMVTLAIVNHYFFGEDQTSSQLHALLERFPNWICPLSWTSTYDQFIF
;
A
#
# COMPACT_ATOMS: atom_id res chain seq x y z
N MET A 1 -0.65 2.92 -6.47
CA MET A 1 -0.06 2.41 -5.22
C MET A 1 -0.58 3.23 -4.06
N ALA A 2 -1.12 2.58 -3.03
CA ALA A 2 -1.52 3.19 -1.79
C ALA A 2 -0.58 2.73 -0.67
N LEU A 3 -0.08 3.68 0.11
CA LEU A 3 0.71 3.43 1.31
C LEU A 3 -0.15 3.77 2.53
N TYR A 4 -0.27 2.82 3.44
CA TYR A 4 -0.90 3.00 4.74
C TYR A 4 0.18 2.87 5.82
N LEU A 5 0.21 3.83 6.74
CA LEU A 5 1.08 3.79 7.91
C LEU A 5 0.22 3.86 9.16
N ARG A 6 0.28 2.81 9.99
CA ARG A 6 -0.32 2.78 11.31
C ARG A 6 0.77 2.80 12.36
N LEU A 7 0.90 3.93 13.04
CA LEU A 7 1.84 4.02 14.17
C LEU A 7 1.32 3.18 15.33
N HIS A 8 2.24 2.47 15.98
CA HIS A 8 1.94 1.76 17.21
C HIS A 8 1.91 2.73 18.39
N GLN A 9 1.30 2.29 19.48
CA GLN A 9 1.19 3.10 20.70
C GLN A 9 2.58 3.49 21.20
N GLY A 10 2.76 4.79 21.49
CA GLY A 10 4.04 5.33 21.94
C GLY A 10 5.01 5.69 20.80
N SER A 11 4.62 5.50 19.54
CA SER A 11 5.36 5.97 18.36
C SER A 11 4.71 7.20 17.74
N THR A 12 5.53 8.11 17.22
CA THR A 12 5.11 9.33 16.52
C THR A 12 5.88 9.48 15.22
N LEU A 13 5.21 9.93 14.16
CA LEU A 13 5.85 10.25 12.88
C LEU A 13 6.49 11.65 12.98
N SER A 14 7.81 11.71 12.90
CA SER A 14 8.59 12.95 13.01
C SER A 14 8.66 13.70 11.70
N THR A 15 9.06 13.03 10.63
CA THR A 15 9.12 13.57 9.26
C THR A 15 9.19 12.43 8.24
N TRP A 16 9.14 12.76 6.95
CA TRP A 16 9.11 11.82 5.85
C TRP A 16 9.54 12.48 4.53
N SER A 17 9.83 11.67 3.51
CA SER A 17 10.23 12.17 2.19
C SER A 17 9.06 12.46 1.24
N LEU A 18 7.81 12.27 1.68
CA LEU A 18 6.63 12.23 0.81
C LEU A 18 5.95 13.60 0.62
N GLY A 19 6.43 14.64 1.29
CA GLY A 19 5.94 16.00 1.14
C GLY A 19 6.34 16.88 2.31
N ASN A 20 5.97 18.16 2.22
CA ASN A 20 6.20 19.12 3.30
C ASN A 20 5.11 18.98 4.37
N GLY A 21 5.51 18.89 5.64
CA GLY A 21 4.61 18.79 6.79
C GLY A 21 4.18 17.36 7.14
N THR A 22 3.48 17.21 8.26
CA THR A 22 2.96 15.92 8.73
C THR A 22 1.63 15.62 8.02
N PRO A 23 1.48 14.44 7.40
CA PRO A 23 0.23 14.02 6.76
C PRO A 23 -0.93 14.02 7.75
N VAL A 24 -2.12 14.32 7.24
CA VAL A 24 -3.34 14.27 8.05
C VAL A 24 -3.65 12.81 8.36
N VAL A 25 -3.80 12.50 9.64
CA VAL A 25 -4.24 11.19 10.11
C VAL A 25 -5.70 10.99 9.71
N ASN A 26 -6.02 9.84 9.14
CA ASN A 26 -7.40 9.46 8.88
C ASN A 26 -8.16 9.33 10.20
N SER A 27 -9.25 10.10 10.33
CA SER A 27 -10.08 10.14 11.54
C SER A 27 -10.80 8.83 11.85
N LEU A 28 -11.00 7.93 10.88
CA LEU A 28 -11.63 6.63 11.12
C LEU A 28 -10.69 5.65 11.84
N ASN A 29 -9.47 5.49 11.33
CA ASN A 29 -8.60 4.37 11.71
C ASN A 29 -7.28 4.80 12.35
N GLY A 30 -6.97 6.10 12.37
CA GLY A 30 -5.68 6.59 12.86
C GLY A 30 -4.52 6.38 11.88
N ASP A 31 -4.81 6.00 10.64
CA ASP A 31 -3.78 5.68 9.64
C ASP A 31 -3.40 6.92 8.84
N TYR A 32 -2.10 7.06 8.55
CA TYR A 32 -1.66 7.95 7.47
C TYR A 32 -1.83 7.24 6.14
N PHE A 33 -2.27 7.99 5.14
CA PHE A 33 -2.55 7.47 3.80
C PHE A 33 -1.86 8.32 2.75
N VAL A 34 -1.16 7.65 1.83
CA VAL A 34 -0.59 8.27 0.64
C VAL A 34 -1.04 7.49 -0.58
N TYR A 35 -1.62 8.20 -1.55
CA TYR A 35 -1.93 7.64 -2.85
C TYR A 35 -0.92 8.14 -3.88
N TYR A 36 -0.17 7.21 -4.46
CA TYR A 36 0.77 7.46 -5.54
C TYR A 36 0.28 6.79 -6.82
N ALA A 37 0.06 7.61 -7.85
CA ALA A 37 -0.27 7.17 -9.20
C ALA A 37 0.77 7.70 -10.18
N HIS A 38 1.11 6.89 -11.17
CA HIS A 38 2.06 7.22 -12.22
C HIS A 38 1.65 6.58 -13.53
N GLY A 39 2.14 7.13 -14.65
CA GLY A 39 1.99 6.52 -15.97
C GLY A 39 3.03 5.44 -16.25
N LEU A 40 3.18 5.08 -17.53
CA LEU A 40 4.20 4.13 -17.97
C LEU A 40 5.62 4.65 -17.67
N HIS A 41 6.56 3.73 -17.43
CA HIS A 41 7.98 4.01 -17.21
C HIS A 41 8.34 4.86 -15.96
N ALA A 42 7.56 4.77 -14.89
CA ALA A 42 7.98 5.36 -13.62
C ALA A 42 9.21 4.67 -13.06
N ARG A 43 10.11 5.47 -12.48
CA ARG A 43 11.24 4.96 -11.70
C ARG A 43 10.71 4.34 -10.40
N PRO A 44 11.44 3.39 -9.78
CA PRO A 44 11.09 2.89 -8.47
C PRO A 44 10.82 4.02 -7.47
N TRP A 45 9.75 3.89 -6.70
CA TRP A 45 9.39 4.88 -5.70
C TRP A 45 10.25 4.71 -4.45
N HIS A 46 11.20 5.61 -4.27
CA HIS A 46 12.04 5.64 -3.08
C HIS A 46 11.47 6.65 -2.09
N PHE A 47 11.18 6.19 -0.87
CA PHE A 47 10.75 7.04 0.22
C PHE A 47 11.36 6.61 1.55
N TRP A 48 11.33 7.51 2.53
CA TRP A 48 11.71 7.22 3.90
C TRP A 48 10.74 7.89 4.87
N ILE A 49 10.66 7.34 6.08
CA ILE A 49 9.91 7.88 7.21
C ILE A 49 10.82 7.90 8.44
N GLU A 50 10.69 8.93 9.27
CA GLU A 50 11.37 9.01 10.56
C GLU A 50 10.36 8.89 11.68
N LEU A 51 10.57 7.91 12.55
CA LEU A 51 9.71 7.66 13.70
C LEU A 51 10.46 7.98 14.99
N LYS A 52 9.74 8.51 15.96
CA LYS A 52 10.19 8.65 17.35
C LYS A 52 9.35 7.73 18.21
N GLY A 53 9.93 7.07 19.19
CA GLY A 53 9.17 6.28 20.14
C GLY A 53 9.84 6.22 21.50
N SER A 54 9.07 5.85 22.52
CA SER A 54 9.65 5.45 23.78
C SER A 54 10.24 4.04 23.65
N ASP A 55 11.51 3.89 24.03
CA ASP A 55 12.17 2.58 24.08
C ASP A 55 11.37 1.64 24.99
N LYS A 56 10.61 0.70 24.38
CA LYS A 56 10.06 -0.54 25.00
C LYS A 56 9.03 -1.34 24.16
N SER A 57 8.62 -0.94 22.95
CA SER A 57 7.68 -1.76 22.18
C SER A 57 8.36 -3.00 21.58
N THR A 58 7.93 -4.20 21.98
CA THR A 58 8.36 -5.48 21.38
C THR A 58 7.68 -5.78 20.04
N LYS A 59 6.68 -4.98 19.64
CA LYS A 59 5.83 -5.22 18.46
C LYS A 59 6.20 -4.37 17.24
N GLY A 60 7.36 -3.72 17.25
CA GLY A 60 7.70 -2.67 16.28
C GLY A 60 7.03 -1.33 16.59
N MET A 61 7.40 -0.31 15.85
CA MET A 61 6.92 1.08 15.92
C MET A 61 5.81 1.38 14.92
N VAL A 62 5.73 0.67 13.80
CA VAL A 62 4.79 0.95 12.72
C VAL A 62 4.36 -0.33 11.98
N THR A 63 3.08 -0.39 11.65
CA THR A 63 2.58 -1.29 10.59
C THR A 63 2.51 -0.51 9.30
N LEU A 64 3.18 -1.00 8.27
CA LEU A 64 3.21 -0.45 6.93
C LEU A 64 2.48 -1.40 5.99
N ALA A 65 1.51 -0.91 5.23
CA ALA A 65 0.87 -1.67 4.17
C ALA A 65 0.98 -0.95 2.83
N ILE A 66 1.36 -1.69 1.80
CA ILE A 66 1.42 -1.23 0.41
C ILE A 66 0.36 -1.98 -0.37
N VAL A 67 -0.48 -1.22 -1.07
CA VAL A 67 -1.50 -1.75 -1.96
C VAL A 67 -1.22 -1.27 -3.38
N ASN A 68 -0.93 -2.21 -4.27
CA ASN A 68 -0.74 -1.90 -5.68
C ASN A 68 -2.00 -2.24 -6.44
N HIS A 69 -2.49 -1.30 -7.26
CA HIS A 69 -3.59 -1.54 -8.17
C HIS A 69 -3.03 -1.58 -9.59
N TYR A 70 -3.32 -2.68 -10.28
CA TYR A 70 -2.86 -2.92 -11.64
C TYR A 70 -4.05 -2.72 -12.57
N PHE A 71 -4.21 -1.49 -13.03
CA PHE A 71 -5.37 -1.08 -13.84
C PHE A 71 -5.26 -1.48 -15.32
N PHE A 72 -4.04 -1.63 -15.84
CA PHE A 72 -3.77 -1.84 -17.25
C PHE A 72 -2.52 -2.70 -17.44
N GLY A 73 -2.34 -3.22 -18.66
CA GLY A 73 -1.14 -3.96 -19.04
C GLY A 73 -1.15 -5.43 -18.60
N GLU A 74 -0.01 -6.08 -18.72
CA GLU A 74 0.14 -7.51 -18.40
C GLU A 74 0.15 -7.78 -16.89
N ASP A 75 0.55 -6.79 -16.09
CA ASP A 75 0.63 -6.92 -14.63
C ASP A 75 -0.75 -7.01 -13.94
N GLN A 76 -1.84 -6.70 -14.65
CA GLN A 76 -3.21 -6.86 -14.13
C GLN A 76 -3.66 -8.33 -14.07
N THR A 77 -2.89 -9.24 -14.69
CA THR A 77 -3.27 -10.64 -14.82
C THR A 77 -2.17 -11.56 -14.28
N SER A 78 -2.55 -12.80 -13.97
CA SER A 78 -1.64 -13.85 -13.54
C SER A 78 -2.08 -15.16 -14.18
N SER A 79 -1.17 -16.14 -14.26
CA SER A 79 -1.51 -17.47 -14.79
C SER A 79 -2.63 -18.14 -13.98
N GLN A 80 -2.68 -17.90 -12.67
CA GLN A 80 -3.74 -18.38 -11.78
C GLN A 80 -5.08 -17.71 -12.09
N LEU A 81 -5.09 -16.40 -12.34
CA LEU A 81 -6.30 -15.69 -12.74
C LEU A 81 -6.79 -16.19 -14.10
N HIS A 82 -5.92 -16.34 -15.08
CA HIS A 82 -6.28 -16.91 -16.39
C HIS A 82 -6.88 -18.31 -16.26
N ALA A 83 -6.24 -19.21 -15.52
CA ALA A 83 -6.74 -20.56 -15.29
C ALA A 83 -8.12 -20.58 -14.59
N LEU A 84 -8.39 -19.60 -13.71
CA LEU A 84 -9.71 -19.43 -13.12
C LEU A 84 -10.73 -18.94 -14.16
N LEU A 85 -10.34 -17.97 -15.00
CA LEU A 85 -11.22 -17.39 -16.01
C LEU A 85 -11.67 -18.41 -17.07
N GLU A 86 -10.77 -19.31 -17.46
CA GLU A 86 -11.07 -20.40 -18.42
C GLU A 86 -12.13 -21.39 -17.92
N ARG A 87 -12.40 -21.43 -16.60
CA ARG A 87 -13.43 -22.29 -16.02
C ARG A 87 -14.83 -21.69 -16.11
N PHE A 88 -14.95 -20.40 -16.42
CA PHE A 88 -16.27 -19.77 -16.56
C PHE A 88 -16.89 -20.06 -17.93
N PRO A 89 -18.23 -20.08 -18.01
CA PRO A 89 -18.91 -20.14 -19.29
C PRO A 89 -18.56 -18.97 -20.21
N ASN A 90 -18.60 -19.21 -21.53
CA ASN A 90 -18.25 -18.24 -22.57
C ASN A 90 -19.14 -16.97 -22.64
N TRP A 91 -20.26 -16.95 -21.91
CA TRP A 91 -21.17 -15.79 -21.82
C TRP A 91 -20.85 -14.85 -20.65
N ILE A 92 -19.85 -15.18 -19.81
CA ILE A 92 -19.39 -14.30 -18.74
C ILE A 92 -18.40 -13.26 -19.29
N CYS A 93 -18.62 -11.99 -18.92
CA CYS A 93 -17.66 -10.91 -19.14
C CYS A 93 -17.05 -10.52 -17.78
N PRO A 94 -15.85 -11.02 -17.42
CA PRO A 94 -15.23 -10.71 -16.14
C PRO A 94 -14.78 -9.25 -16.09
N LEU A 95 -15.16 -8.55 -15.02
CA LEU A 95 -14.63 -7.22 -14.68
C LEU A 95 -13.69 -7.39 -13.49
N SER A 96 -12.39 -7.27 -13.74
CA SER A 96 -11.36 -7.45 -12.71
C SER A 96 -10.80 -6.11 -12.24
N TRP A 97 -10.58 -6.00 -10.93
CA TRP A 97 -9.76 -4.96 -10.31
C TRP A 97 -8.63 -5.64 -9.55
N THR A 98 -7.53 -5.88 -10.24
CA THR A 98 -6.41 -6.64 -9.66
C THR A 98 -5.60 -5.76 -8.72
N SER A 99 -5.28 -6.32 -7.55
CA SER A 99 -4.42 -5.68 -6.58
C SER A 99 -3.58 -6.66 -5.78
N THR A 100 -2.45 -6.18 -5.28
CA THR A 100 -1.67 -6.86 -4.25
C THR A 100 -1.74 -6.09 -2.95
N TYR A 101 -1.60 -6.80 -1.84
CA TYR A 101 -1.55 -6.24 -0.50
C TYR A 101 -0.34 -6.82 0.21
N ASP A 102 0.65 -5.99 0.45
CA ASP A 102 1.88 -6.36 1.14
C ASP A 102 1.94 -5.61 2.47
N GLN A 103 2.09 -6.34 3.57
CA GLN A 103 2.11 -5.78 4.91
C GLN A 103 3.40 -6.12 5.64
N PHE A 104 3.95 -5.12 6.31
CA PHE A 104 5.20 -5.18 7.06
C PHE A 104 5.03 -4.56 8.45
N ILE A 105 5.80 -5.07 9.41
CA ILE A 105 5.89 -4.51 10.75
C ILE A 105 7.35 -4.16 10.99
N PHE A 106 7.62 -2.89 11.31
CA PHE A 106 8.94 -2.36 11.61
C PHE A 106 8.94 -1.77 13.02
#